data_AF-A0A3Q8ZJL6-F1
#
_entry.id   AF-A0A3Q8ZJL6-F1
#
_cell.length_a   1.000
_cell.length_b   1.000
_cell.length_c   1.000
_cell.angle_alpha   90.00
_cell.angle_beta   90.00
_cell.angle_gamma   90.00
#
_symmetry.space_group_name_H-M   'P 1'
#
loop_
_entity.id
_entity.type
_entity.pdbx_description
1 polymer ?
#
loop_
_entity_poly.entity_id
_entity_poly.type
_entity_poly.pdbx_seq_one_letter_code
_entity_poly.pdbx_strand_id
1 'polypeptide(L)' 'MLQIQEHDIQRRVGRKKEWTEQLRLPLAEGMTARIDAVLAKDEPRLDMIREAIEREIKRRQRIIKE' A
#
# COMPACT_ATOMS: atom_id res chain seq x y z
N MET A 1 -18.93 44.34 -23.87
CA MET A 1 -19.02 42.88 -23.68
C MET A 1 -17.67 42.28 -24.03
N LEU A 2 -16.87 41.86 -23.05
CA LEU A 2 -15.75 40.95 -23.28
C LEU A 2 -16.17 39.59 -22.72
N GLN A 3 -16.39 38.65 -23.63
CA GLN A 3 -16.78 37.29 -23.32
C GLN A 3 -15.53 36.54 -22.86
N ILE A 4 -15.36 36.39 -21.55
CA ILE A 4 -14.31 35.55 -20.97
C ILE A 4 -14.70 34.10 -21.26
N GLN A 5 -13.94 33.44 -22.15
CA GLN A 5 -14.06 32.01 -22.37
C GLN A 5 -13.36 31.29 -21.21
N GLU A 6 -14.16 30.68 -20.32
CA GLU A 6 -13.68 29.74 -19.31
C GLU A 6 -13.08 28.52 -20.01
N HIS A 7 -11.75 28.49 -20.14
CA HIS A 7 -11.04 27.28 -20.52
C HIS A 7 -10.96 26.38 -19.30
N ASP A 8 -11.77 25.33 -19.26
CA ASP A 8 -11.64 24.24 -18.30
C ASP A 8 -10.28 23.56 -18.51
N ILE A 9 -9.28 23.98 -17.72
CA ILE A 9 -7.99 23.30 -17.64
C ILE A 9 -8.25 21.99 -16.89
N GLN A 10 -8.67 20.96 -17.63
CA GLN A 10 -8.75 19.58 -17.14
C GLN A 10 -7.39 19.24 -16.52
N ARG A 11 -7.25 19.41 -15.20
CA ARG A 11 -6.08 18.94 -14.46
C ARG A 11 -6.04 17.44 -14.70
N ARG A 12 -5.01 16.97 -15.40
CA ARG A 12 -4.73 15.53 -15.55
C ARG A 12 -4.53 14.96 -14.14
N VAL A 13 -5.59 14.45 -13.55
CA VAL A 13 -5.51 13.75 -12.28
C VAL A 13 -4.78 12.43 -12.57
N GLY A 14 -3.65 12.23 -11.90
CA GLY A 14 -2.92 10.96 -11.93
C GLY A 14 -3.76 9.84 -11.31
N ARG A 15 -3.19 8.62 -11.24
CA ARG A 15 -3.83 7.48 -10.59
C ARG A 15 -4.35 7.88 -9.20
N LYS A 16 -5.64 7.65 -8.95
CA LYS A 16 -6.24 7.89 -7.62
C LYS A 16 -5.46 7.10 -6.57
N LYS A 17 -5.10 7.77 -5.47
CA LYS A 17 -4.39 7.13 -4.37
C LYS A 17 -5.29 6.06 -3.76
N GLU A 18 -4.84 4.82 -3.82
CA GLU A 18 -5.61 3.66 -3.38
C GLU A 18 -5.57 3.51 -1.85
N TRP A 19 -4.44 3.89 -1.22
CA TRP A 19 -4.20 3.71 0.21
C TRP A 19 -3.82 5.03 0.87
N THR A 20 -4.49 5.39 1.96
CA THR A 20 -4.25 6.65 2.67
C THR A 20 -3.02 6.55 3.59
N GLU A 21 -2.88 5.43 4.30
CA GLU A 21 -1.84 5.17 5.29
C GLU A 21 -0.55 4.61 4.66
N GLN A 22 0.60 5.01 5.18
CA GLN A 22 1.91 4.55 4.70
C GLN A 22 2.87 4.35 5.88
N LEU A 23 3.63 3.25 5.81
CA LEU A 23 4.71 2.94 6.74
C LEU A 23 6.04 2.89 5.97
N ARG A 24 7.07 3.58 6.49
CA ARG A 24 8.46 3.39 6.05
C ARG A 24 9.19 2.54 7.08
N LEU A 25 9.61 1.35 6.67
CA LEU A 25 10.28 0.38 7.54
C LEU A 25 11.65 0.03 6.96
N PRO A 26 12.76 0.30 7.67
CA PRO A 26 14.05 -0.26 7.30
C PRO A 26 14.03 -1.78 7.54
N LEU A 27 14.45 -2.53 6.52
CA LEU A 27 14.55 -3.99 6.57
C LEU A 27 16.02 -4.40 6.65
N ALA A 28 16.26 -5.59 7.22
CA ALA A 28 17.57 -6.20 7.15
C ALA A 28 17.96 -6.49 5.69
N GLU A 29 19.27 -6.51 5.43
CA GLU A 29 19.79 -6.84 4.12
C GLU A 29 19.29 -8.22 3.66
N GLY A 30 18.93 -8.33 2.38
CA GLY A 30 18.42 -9.56 1.77
C GLY A 30 16.97 -9.94 2.13
N MET A 31 16.31 -9.21 3.04
CA MET A 31 14.93 -9.52 3.42
C MET A 31 13.95 -9.42 2.25
N THR A 32 14.12 -8.43 1.38
CA THR A 32 13.30 -8.29 0.16
C THR A 32 13.47 -9.48 -0.77
N ALA A 33 14.69 -9.96 -0.99
CA ALA A 33 14.96 -11.14 -1.79
C ALA A 33 14.33 -12.41 -1.19
N ARG A 34 14.32 -12.54 0.15
CA ARG A 34 13.64 -13.64 0.84
C ARG A 34 12.12 -13.58 0.67
N ILE A 35 11.55 -12.37 0.62
CA ILE A 35 10.14 -12.15 0.32
C ILE A 35 9.87 -12.56 -1.14
N ASP A 36 10.65 -12.05 -2.09
CA ASP A 36 10.50 -12.37 -3.51
C ASP A 36 10.56 -13.87 -3.80
N ALA A 37 11.39 -14.61 -3.07
CA ALA A 37 11.54 -16.06 -3.24
C ALA A 37 10.30 -16.88 -2.84
N VAL A 38 9.38 -16.32 -2.06
CA VAL A 38 8.17 -17.01 -1.56
C VAL A 38 6.87 -16.49 -2.13
N LEU A 39 6.90 -15.41 -2.92
CA LEU A 39 5.71 -14.85 -3.55
C LEU A 39 5.17 -15.79 -4.62
N ALA A 40 3.85 -15.86 -4.72
CA ALA A 40 3.21 -16.49 -5.86
C ALA A 40 3.47 -15.69 -7.14
N LYS A 41 3.26 -16.33 -8.30
CA LYS A 41 3.38 -15.66 -9.58
C LYS A 41 2.43 -14.46 -9.64
N ASP A 42 2.96 -13.29 -10.00
CA ASP A 42 2.23 -12.02 -10.11
C ASP A 42 1.68 -11.47 -8.77
N GLU A 43 2.11 -12.00 -7.62
CA GLU A 43 1.73 -11.48 -6.31
C GLU A 43 2.56 -10.23 -5.95
N PRO A 44 1.94 -9.09 -5.61
CA PRO A 44 2.68 -7.92 -5.16
C PRO A 44 3.19 -8.13 -3.72
N ARG A 45 4.49 -7.85 -3.49
CA ARG A 45 5.14 -7.89 -2.17
C ARG A 45 4.31 -7.26 -1.03
N LEU A 46 3.61 -6.16 -1.34
CA LEU A 46 2.84 -5.41 -0.36
C LEU A 46 1.59 -6.16 0.12
N ASP A 47 1.01 -7.06 -0.69
CA ASP A 47 -0.15 -7.85 -0.28
C ASP A 47 0.27 -8.89 0.75
N MET A 48 1.34 -9.65 0.49
CA MET A 48 1.95 -10.55 1.48
C MET A 48 2.25 -9.85 2.81
N ILE A 49 2.87 -8.66 2.75
CA ILE A 49 3.20 -7.90 3.96
C ILE A 49 1.92 -7.47 4.70
N ARG A 50 0.89 -7.01 3.99
CA ARG A 50 -0.38 -6.59 4.59
C ARG A 50 -1.07 -7.76 5.31
N GLU A 51 -1.15 -8.91 4.64
CA GLU A 51 -1.75 -10.12 5.23
C GLU A 51 -0.96 -10.61 6.45
N ALA A 52 0.37 -10.59 6.39
CA ALA A 52 1.21 -10.97 7.52
C ALA A 52 0.98 -10.05 8.74
N ILE A 53 0.87 -8.73 8.53
CA ILE A 53 0.57 -7.76 9.58
C ILE A 53 -0.82 -8.04 10.16
N GLU A 54 -1.85 -8.21 9.34
CA GLU A 54 -3.21 -8.49 9.82
C GLU A 54 -3.29 -9.80 10.62
N ARG A 55 -2.62 -10.85 10.14
CA ARG A 55 -2.55 -12.14 10.84
C ARG A 55 -1.91 -11.98 12.22
N GLU A 56 -0.82 -11.21 12.30
CA GLU A 56 -0.12 -10.96 13.56
C GLU A 56 -0.95 -10.12 14.54
N ILE A 57 -1.66 -9.10 14.05
CA ILE A 57 -2.60 -8.31 14.86
C ILE A 57 -3.69 -9.22 15.42
N LYS A 58 -4.35 -10.02 14.58
CA LYS A 58 -5.39 -10.97 15.00
C LYS A 58 -4.86 -11.96 16.04
N ARG A 59 -3.63 -12.46 15.88
CA ARG A 59 -2.97 -13.34 16.85
C ARG A 59 -2.79 -12.66 18.20
N ARG A 60 -2.27 -11.43 18.24
CA ARG A 60 -2.05 -10.68 19.49
C ARG A 60 -3.36 -10.25 20.16
N GLN A 61 -4.36 -9.86 19.37
CA GLN A 61 -5.69 -9.52 19.90
C GLN A 61 -6.34 -10.69 20.64
N ARG A 62 -6.08 -11.94 20.23
CA ARG A 62 -6.54 -13.12 20.96
C ARG A 62 -5.85 -13.27 22.31
N ILE A 63 -4.53 -13.02 22.36
CA ILE A 63 -3.74 -13.10 23.61
C ILE A 63 -4.15 -12.01 24.60
N ILE A 64 -4.47 -10.80 24.13
CA ILE A 64 -4.83 -9.66 25.00
C ILE A 64 -6.27 -9.77 25.53
N LYS A 65 -7.14 -10.52 24.85
CA LYS A 65 -8.54 -10.69 25.26
C LYS A 65 -8.75 -11.73 26.37
N GLU A 66 -7.68 -12.39 26.80
CA GLU A 66 -7.66 -13.43 27.84
C GLU A 66 -6.89 -12.91 29.06
#